data_AF-A0A1R2BNW8-F1
#
_entry.id   AF-A0A1R2BNW8-F1
#
_cell.length_a   1.000
_cell.length_b   1.000
_cell.length_c   1.000
_cell.angle_alpha   90.00
_cell.angle_beta   90.00
_cell.angle_gamma   90.00
#
_symmetry.space_group_name_H-M   'P 1'
#
loop_
_entity.id
_entity.type
_entity.pdbx_description
1 polymer ?
#
loop_
_entity_poly.entity_id
_entity_poly.type
_entity_poly.pdbx_seq_one_letter_code
_entity_poly.pdbx_strand_id
1 'polypeptide(L)'
;MGGKESKIPPPIPGHLLGFTGIEEFDKIYKSLEHSVKKIKEAEIDLNMHTTDFIRSLGAKEVWETKPDVQKLIQVLLVIISAESYGSVTELIEYTTEFPYLIIHREKLSKNSKKVANNFKKLIDLLQILPKTIVKSVDKLNGKIDHVRFFQNEVSKKTISLDYSMRDKLTAINISVNNYDICENALKVAKEIERISEEVIMEVYKAVKKVQVSPHCEILASRGLQASSEGLTKPKSIVNKFWPLV
;
A
#
# COMPACT_ATOMS: atom_id res chain seq x y z
N MET A 1 39.38 -30.29 18.50
CA MET A 1 39.23 -28.83 18.43
C MET A 1 37.77 -28.50 18.69
N GLY A 2 37.42 -28.13 19.93
CA GLY A 2 36.06 -27.65 20.24
C GLY A 2 35.92 -26.25 19.67
N GLY A 3 35.01 -26.04 18.72
CA GLY A 3 34.72 -24.71 18.21
C GLY A 3 34.19 -23.86 19.35
N LYS A 4 34.79 -22.69 19.60
CA LYS A 4 34.19 -21.68 20.49
C LYS A 4 32.74 -21.47 20.04
N GLU A 5 31.79 -21.61 20.96
CA GLU A 5 30.38 -21.31 20.68
C GLU A 5 30.27 -19.87 20.14
N SER A 6 29.45 -19.68 19.11
CA SER A 6 29.28 -18.35 18.52
C SER A 6 28.70 -17.39 19.56
N LYS A 7 29.25 -16.19 19.63
CA LYS A 7 28.75 -15.12 20.50
C LYS A 7 27.51 -14.42 19.92
N ILE A 8 27.12 -14.78 18.69
CA ILE A 8 25.95 -14.21 18.01
C ILE A 8 24.77 -15.17 18.20
N PRO A 9 23.65 -14.70 18.77
CA PRO A 9 22.49 -15.54 18.97
C PRO A 9 21.87 -15.93 17.61
N PRO A 10 21.28 -17.13 17.51
CA PRO A 10 20.62 -17.56 16.29
C PRO A 10 19.42 -16.66 15.96
N PRO A 11 19.01 -16.58 14.69
CA PRO A 11 17.80 -15.84 14.29
C PRO A 11 16.58 -16.31 15.08
N ILE A 12 15.81 -15.35 15.63
CA ILE A 12 14.59 -15.65 16.38
C ILE A 12 13.39 -15.61 15.42
N PRO A 13 12.57 -16.68 15.36
CA PRO A 13 11.36 -16.68 14.55
C PRO A 13 10.46 -15.48 14.84
N GLY A 14 10.01 -14.80 13.79
CA GLY A 14 9.13 -13.65 13.89
C GLY A 14 9.81 -12.33 14.21
N HIS A 15 11.14 -12.27 14.39
CA HIS A 15 11.88 -11.00 14.43
C HIS A 15 12.26 -10.56 13.01
N LEU A 16 12.13 -9.26 12.72
CA LEU A 16 12.57 -8.65 11.47
C LEU A 16 14.02 -8.17 11.57
N LEU A 17 14.42 -7.66 12.74
CA LEU A 17 15.79 -7.19 13.00
C LEU A 17 16.60 -8.28 13.71
N GLY A 18 17.80 -8.53 13.18
CA GLY A 18 18.77 -9.49 13.74
C GLY A 18 19.54 -8.92 14.91
N PHE A 19 20.22 -9.80 15.66
CA PHE A 19 21.04 -9.44 16.81
C PHE A 19 22.52 -9.59 16.48
N THR A 20 23.29 -8.57 16.83
CA THR A 20 24.74 -8.49 16.62
C THR A 20 25.53 -9.24 17.69
N GLY A 21 24.90 -9.64 18.80
CA GLY A 21 25.55 -10.22 19.98
C GLY A 21 26.11 -9.17 20.95
N ILE A 22 25.97 -7.88 20.61
CA ILE A 22 26.42 -6.75 21.42
C ILE A 22 25.18 -6.06 22.00
N GLU A 23 25.03 -6.17 23.31
CA GLU A 23 23.81 -5.79 24.05
C GLU A 23 23.33 -4.36 23.75
N GLU A 24 24.24 -3.39 23.61
CA GLU A 24 23.89 -2.00 23.33
C GLU A 24 23.17 -1.83 21.99
N PHE A 25 23.72 -2.40 20.90
CA PHE A 25 23.10 -2.32 19.57
C PHE A 25 21.81 -3.16 19.53
N ASP A 26 21.83 -4.32 20.17
CA ASP A 26 20.71 -5.25 20.22
C ASP A 26 19.49 -4.65 20.94
N LYS A 27 19.70 -3.86 22.01
CA LYS A 27 18.65 -3.08 22.67
C LYS A 27 18.02 -2.05 21.72
N ILE A 28 18.84 -1.40 20.89
CA ILE A 28 18.36 -0.39 19.94
C ILE A 28 17.53 -1.05 18.84
N TYR A 29 18.02 -2.12 18.22
CA TYR A 29 17.27 -2.89 17.22
C TYR A 29 15.95 -3.43 17.77
N LYS A 30 15.97 -4.04 18.96
CA LYS A 30 14.75 -4.50 19.64
C LYS A 30 13.75 -3.36 19.87
N SER A 31 14.23 -2.14 20.16
CA SER A 31 13.35 -0.98 20.32
C SER A 31 12.69 -0.52 19.02
N LEU A 32 13.32 -0.76 17.86
CA LEU A 32 12.84 -0.36 16.53
C LEU A 32 11.97 -1.42 15.85
N GLU A 33 12.13 -2.69 16.25
CA GLU A 33 11.43 -3.86 15.71
C GLU A 33 9.92 -3.65 15.54
N HIS A 34 9.23 -3.16 16.57
CA HIS A 34 7.78 -2.93 16.51
C HIS A 34 7.41 -1.85 15.49
N SER A 35 8.23 -0.80 15.36
CA SER A 35 7.98 0.29 14.41
C SER A 35 8.13 -0.19 12.96
N VAL A 36 9.17 -0.98 12.68
CA VAL A 36 9.38 -1.62 11.37
C VAL A 36 8.22 -2.54 11.02
N LYS A 37 7.82 -3.42 11.95
CA LYS A 37 6.68 -4.35 11.76
C LYS A 37 5.40 -3.60 11.41
N LYS A 38 5.06 -2.57 12.17
CA LYS A 38 3.82 -1.81 11.98
C LYS A 38 3.75 -1.12 10.62
N ILE A 39 4.88 -0.61 10.10
CA ILE A 39 4.93 -0.03 8.76
C ILE A 39 4.78 -1.11 7.68
N LYS A 40 5.42 -2.26 7.86
CA LYS A 40 5.30 -3.39 6.92
C LYS A 40 3.89 -3.98 6.89
N GLU A 41 3.23 -4.07 8.04
CA GLU A 41 1.81 -4.45 8.14
C GLU A 41 0.91 -3.47 7.39
N ALA A 42 1.14 -2.17 7.54
CA ALA A 42 0.42 -1.13 6.80
C ALA A 42 0.59 -1.27 5.27
N GLU A 43 1.80 -1.57 4.80
CA GLU A 43 2.07 -1.85 3.37
C GLU A 43 1.31 -3.09 2.88
N ILE A 44 1.32 -4.18 3.66
CA ILE A 44 0.59 -5.40 3.31
C ILE A 44 -0.91 -5.13 3.23
N ASP A 45 -1.46 -4.41 4.21
CA ASP A 45 -2.88 -4.05 4.24
C ASP A 45 -3.27 -3.21 3.03
N LEU A 46 -2.46 -2.21 2.67
CA LEU A 46 -2.69 -1.38 1.48
C LEU A 46 -2.66 -2.22 0.19
N ASN A 47 -1.65 -3.08 0.04
CA ASN A 47 -1.51 -3.95 -1.12
C ASN A 47 -2.66 -4.95 -1.26
N MET A 48 -3.13 -5.51 -0.14
CA MET A 48 -4.27 -6.43 -0.11
C MET A 48 -5.57 -5.73 -0.53
N HIS A 49 -5.87 -4.56 0.02
CA HIS A 49 -7.09 -3.82 -0.32
C HIS A 49 -7.08 -3.31 -1.77
N THR A 50 -5.91 -2.87 -2.25
CA THR A 50 -5.72 -2.49 -3.66
C THR A 50 -5.96 -3.69 -4.58
N THR A 51 -5.39 -4.84 -4.25
CA THR A 51 -5.59 -6.09 -4.97
C THR A 51 -7.05 -6.51 -5.01
N ASP A 52 -7.76 -6.45 -3.88
CA ASP A 52 -9.17 -6.81 -3.79
C ASP A 52 -10.06 -5.87 -4.59
N PHE A 53 -9.72 -4.58 -4.65
CA PHE A 53 -10.40 -3.62 -5.51
C PHE A 53 -10.20 -3.96 -7.00
N ILE A 54 -8.96 -4.13 -7.46
CA ILE A 54 -8.65 -4.50 -8.85
C ILE A 54 -9.35 -5.81 -9.26
N ARG A 55 -9.29 -6.83 -8.39
CA ARG A 55 -9.98 -8.11 -8.62
C ARG A 55 -11.49 -7.94 -8.73
N SER A 56 -12.09 -7.06 -7.94
CA SER A 56 -13.54 -6.81 -7.97
C SER A 56 -13.99 -6.11 -9.25
N LEU A 57 -13.17 -5.21 -9.81
CA LEU A 57 -13.43 -4.58 -11.11
C LEU A 57 -13.43 -5.61 -12.25
N GLY A 58 -12.70 -6.72 -12.09
CA GLY A 58 -12.42 -7.65 -13.19
C GLY A 58 -11.27 -7.19 -14.08
N ALA A 59 -10.61 -6.09 -13.71
CA ALA A 59 -9.48 -5.47 -14.40
C ALA A 59 -8.14 -6.16 -14.07
N LYS A 60 -8.10 -7.50 -14.09
CA LYS A 60 -6.89 -8.27 -13.71
C LYS A 60 -5.69 -8.00 -14.62
N GLU A 61 -5.95 -7.58 -15.85
CA GLU A 61 -4.93 -7.18 -16.83
C GLU A 61 -4.26 -5.84 -16.45
N VAL A 62 -4.88 -5.07 -15.54
CA VAL A 62 -4.38 -3.81 -14.98
C VAL A 62 -3.58 -4.05 -13.69
N TRP A 63 -3.17 -5.30 -13.44
CA TRP A 63 -2.26 -5.63 -12.35
C TRP A 63 -0.85 -5.14 -12.71
N GLU A 64 -0.64 -3.84 -12.57
CA GLU A 64 0.67 -3.23 -12.69
C GLU A 64 1.35 -3.14 -11.32
N THR A 65 2.68 -3.08 -11.30
CA THR A 65 3.47 -2.90 -10.07
C THR A 65 3.10 -1.60 -9.34
N LYS A 66 2.50 -0.63 -10.05
CA LYS A 66 1.88 0.58 -9.49
C LYS A 66 0.59 0.90 -10.26
N PRO A 67 -0.59 0.47 -9.77
CA PRO A 67 -1.85 0.67 -10.49
C PRO A 67 -2.25 2.15 -10.52
N ASP A 68 -2.65 2.62 -11.70
CA ASP A 68 -3.14 3.99 -11.92
C ASP A 68 -4.54 4.16 -11.29
N VAL A 69 -4.59 4.87 -10.16
CA VAL A 69 -5.82 5.02 -9.36
C VAL A 69 -6.89 5.79 -10.13
N GLN A 70 -6.52 6.79 -10.94
CA GLN A 70 -7.45 7.54 -11.77
C GLN A 70 -8.17 6.60 -12.74
N LYS A 71 -7.42 5.72 -13.40
CA LYS A 71 -7.94 4.70 -14.31
C LYS A 71 -8.86 3.72 -13.60
N LEU A 72 -8.47 3.21 -12.43
CA LEU A 72 -9.32 2.29 -11.66
C LEU A 72 -10.67 2.92 -11.26
N ILE A 73 -10.66 4.22 -10.93
CA ILE A 73 -11.88 4.97 -10.61
C ILE A 73 -12.75 5.15 -11.87
N GLN A 74 -12.15 5.46 -13.02
CA GLN A 74 -12.90 5.54 -14.27
C GLN A 74 -13.57 4.20 -14.63
N VAL A 75 -12.89 3.07 -14.41
CA VAL A 75 -13.48 1.73 -14.59
C VAL A 75 -14.69 1.53 -13.66
N LEU A 76 -14.55 1.91 -12.39
CA LEU A 76 -15.66 1.87 -11.43
C LEU A 76 -16.86 2.69 -11.93
N LEU A 77 -16.62 3.89 -12.46
CA LEU A 77 -17.66 4.76 -13.01
C LEU A 77 -18.35 4.15 -14.24
N VAL A 78 -17.62 3.45 -15.11
CA VAL A 78 -18.21 2.71 -16.26
C VAL A 78 -19.11 1.58 -15.78
N ILE A 79 -18.68 0.81 -14.77
CA ILE A 79 -19.48 -0.28 -14.19
C ILE A 79 -20.79 0.28 -13.60
N ILE A 80 -20.71 1.40 -12.87
CA ILE A 80 -21.90 2.02 -12.28
C ILE A 80 -22.81 2.58 -13.39
N SER A 81 -22.25 3.28 -14.39
CA SER A 81 -23.00 3.80 -15.55
C SER A 81 -23.74 2.71 -16.32
N ALA A 82 -23.10 1.56 -16.55
CA ALA A 82 -23.70 0.42 -17.25
C ALA A 82 -24.93 -0.13 -16.52
N GLU A 83 -24.90 -0.11 -15.18
CA GLU A 83 -25.99 -0.62 -14.36
C GLU A 83 -27.17 0.35 -14.25
N SER A 84 -26.92 1.64 -14.45
CA SER A 84 -27.91 2.71 -14.42
C SER A 84 -28.32 3.20 -15.80
N TYR A 85 -28.17 2.36 -16.83
CA TYR A 85 -28.59 2.69 -18.20
C TYR A 85 -27.96 4.00 -18.71
N GLY A 86 -26.70 4.25 -18.37
CA GLY A 86 -25.94 5.45 -18.76
C GLY A 86 -25.98 6.61 -17.76
N SER A 87 -26.73 6.52 -16.67
CA SER A 87 -26.90 7.61 -15.70
C SER A 87 -26.01 7.46 -14.45
N VAL A 88 -24.97 8.27 -14.32
CA VAL A 88 -24.07 8.19 -13.13
C VAL A 88 -24.59 9.04 -11.95
N THR A 89 -25.36 10.09 -12.24
CA THR A 89 -25.78 11.12 -11.29
C THR A 89 -26.77 10.64 -10.23
N GLU A 90 -27.58 9.62 -10.52
CA GLU A 90 -28.56 9.08 -9.57
C GLU A 90 -27.96 8.11 -8.55
N LEU A 91 -26.76 7.62 -8.84
CA LEU A 91 -26.06 6.58 -8.07
C LEU A 91 -24.79 7.09 -7.40
N ILE A 92 -24.30 8.26 -7.81
CA ILE A 92 -23.04 8.81 -7.34
C ILE A 92 -23.21 10.29 -6.98
N GLU A 93 -22.87 10.61 -5.75
CA GLU A 93 -22.69 11.97 -5.26
C GLU A 93 -21.21 12.29 -5.12
N TYR A 94 -20.82 13.47 -5.56
CA TYR A 94 -19.44 13.93 -5.52
C TYR A 94 -19.28 15.00 -4.45
N THR A 95 -18.23 14.89 -3.66
CA THR A 95 -17.95 15.80 -2.56
C THR A 95 -16.50 16.29 -2.67
N THR A 96 -16.25 17.54 -2.25
CA THR A 96 -14.89 18.08 -2.16
C THR A 96 -14.15 17.59 -0.91
N GLU A 97 -14.90 17.04 0.04
CA GLU A 97 -14.40 16.45 1.27
C GLU A 97 -14.51 14.93 1.23
N PHE A 98 -13.80 14.23 2.10
CA PHE A 98 -13.93 12.79 2.23
C PHE A 98 -15.42 12.40 2.45
N PRO A 99 -15.94 11.35 1.77
CA PRO A 99 -15.23 10.30 1.03
C PRO A 99 -14.97 10.58 -0.46
N TYR A 100 -15.17 11.82 -0.92
CA TYR A 100 -14.97 12.31 -2.31
C TYR A 100 -15.94 11.74 -3.34
N LEU A 101 -16.31 10.46 -3.18
CA LEU A 101 -17.25 9.72 -4.02
C LEU A 101 -18.20 8.92 -3.13
N ILE A 102 -19.44 9.37 -3.03
CA ILE A 102 -20.51 8.66 -2.33
C ILE A 102 -21.28 7.84 -3.36
N ILE A 103 -21.20 6.51 -3.24
CA ILE A 103 -21.91 5.59 -4.12
C ILE A 103 -23.14 5.06 -3.39
N HIS A 104 -24.34 5.31 -3.94
CA HIS A 104 -25.63 4.86 -3.42
C HIS A 104 -25.82 3.36 -3.63
N ARG A 105 -25.20 2.59 -2.72
CA ARG A 105 -25.10 1.14 -2.82
C ARG A 105 -26.44 0.45 -2.97
N GLU A 106 -27.47 0.90 -2.28
CA GLU A 106 -28.75 0.20 -2.18
C GLU A 106 -29.38 -0.09 -3.55
N LYS A 107 -29.18 0.83 -4.49
CA LYS A 107 -29.66 0.78 -5.88
C LYS A 107 -28.81 -0.09 -6.82
N LEU A 108 -27.66 -0.61 -6.37
CA LEU A 108 -26.76 -1.45 -7.17
C LEU A 108 -27.08 -2.96 -7.02
N SER A 109 -26.74 -3.76 -8.01
CA SER A 109 -26.72 -5.23 -7.93
C SER A 109 -25.65 -5.72 -6.97
N LYS A 110 -25.74 -7.00 -6.60
CA LYS A 110 -24.78 -7.65 -5.70
C LYS A 110 -23.32 -7.51 -6.18
N ASN A 111 -23.07 -7.55 -7.48
CA ASN A 111 -21.72 -7.49 -8.03
C ASN A 111 -21.15 -6.08 -7.94
N SER A 112 -21.88 -5.07 -8.37
CA SER A 112 -21.42 -3.68 -8.30
C SER A 112 -21.37 -3.16 -6.85
N LYS A 113 -22.29 -3.60 -5.98
CA LYS A 113 -22.19 -3.40 -4.52
C LYS A 113 -20.84 -3.87 -3.98
N LYS A 114 -20.36 -5.04 -4.43
CA LYS A 114 -19.05 -5.57 -4.03
C LYS A 114 -17.90 -4.66 -4.49
N VAL A 115 -17.95 -4.17 -5.74
CA VAL A 115 -16.94 -3.23 -6.26
C VAL A 115 -16.93 -1.93 -5.45
N ALA A 116 -18.09 -1.31 -5.24
CA ALA A 116 -18.24 -0.08 -4.48
C ALA A 116 -17.78 -0.24 -3.02
N ASN A 117 -18.05 -1.40 -2.39
CA ASN A 117 -17.58 -1.70 -1.04
C ASN A 117 -16.05 -1.83 -0.97
N ASN A 118 -15.43 -2.50 -1.95
CA ASN A 118 -13.97 -2.64 -1.98
C ASN A 118 -13.28 -1.30 -2.22
N PHE A 119 -13.81 -0.47 -3.13
CA PHE A 119 -13.35 0.90 -3.31
C PHE A 119 -13.42 1.69 -2.00
N LYS A 120 -14.57 1.66 -1.31
CA LYS A 120 -14.75 2.38 -0.04
C LYS A 120 -13.74 1.93 1.02
N LYS A 121 -13.50 0.63 1.16
CA LYS A 121 -12.49 0.11 2.10
C LYS A 121 -11.08 0.61 1.78
N LEU A 122 -10.71 0.65 0.49
CA LEU A 122 -9.42 1.18 0.06
C LEU A 122 -9.27 2.68 0.40
N ILE A 123 -10.29 3.49 0.12
CA ILE A 123 -10.28 4.93 0.42
C ILE A 123 -10.29 5.22 1.92
N ASP A 124 -11.14 4.51 2.69
CA ASP A 124 -11.17 4.60 4.16
C ASP A 124 -9.79 4.24 4.74
N LEU A 125 -9.15 3.19 4.21
CA LEU A 125 -7.81 2.75 4.64
C LEU A 125 -6.74 3.81 4.33
N LEU A 126 -6.71 4.34 3.10
CA LEU A 126 -5.75 5.37 2.69
C LEU A 126 -5.82 6.61 3.58
N GLN A 127 -7.02 7.03 3.99
CA GLN A 127 -7.20 8.19 4.88
C GLN A 127 -6.64 7.96 6.31
N ILE A 128 -6.64 6.71 6.76
CA ILE A 128 -6.30 6.34 8.15
C ILE A 128 -4.84 5.91 8.27
N LEU A 129 -4.30 5.20 7.29
CA LEU A 129 -2.96 4.58 7.34
C LEU A 129 -1.83 5.54 7.73
N PRO A 130 -1.67 6.73 7.13
CA PRO A 130 -0.61 7.66 7.53
C PRO A 130 -0.67 7.96 9.04
N LYS A 131 -1.87 8.23 9.55
CA LYS A 131 -2.10 8.56 10.97
C LYS A 131 -1.76 7.40 11.91
N THR A 132 -1.94 6.14 11.46
CA THR A 132 -1.63 4.98 12.31
C THR A 132 -0.14 4.72 12.41
N ILE A 133 0.64 5.07 11.39
CA ILE A 133 2.09 4.81 11.34
C ILE A 133 2.97 5.98 11.79
N VAL A 134 2.46 7.22 11.90
CA VAL A 134 3.23 8.42 12.30
C VAL A 134 4.17 8.18 13.48
N LYS A 135 3.66 7.65 14.62
CA LYS A 135 4.50 7.40 15.81
C LYS A 135 5.66 6.42 15.53
N SER A 136 5.45 5.45 14.64
CA SER A 136 6.50 4.50 14.24
C SER A 136 7.54 5.16 13.34
N VAL A 137 7.09 6.02 12.43
CA VAL A 137 7.96 6.82 11.56
C VAL A 137 8.82 7.77 12.38
N ASP A 138 8.23 8.52 13.32
CA ASP A 138 8.97 9.44 14.20
C ASP A 138 10.06 8.72 15.00
N LYS A 139 9.72 7.55 15.55
CA LYS A 139 10.67 6.75 16.33
C LYS A 139 11.83 6.24 15.48
N LEU A 140 11.55 5.83 14.23
CA LEU A 140 12.59 5.39 13.29
C LEU A 140 13.46 6.56 12.84
N ASN A 141 12.87 7.68 12.41
CA ASN A 141 13.61 8.89 12.02
C ASN A 141 14.51 9.40 13.15
N GLY A 142 14.03 9.41 14.40
CA GLY A 142 14.83 9.82 15.55
C GLY A 142 16.01 8.91 15.89
N LYS A 143 16.12 7.73 15.27
CA LYS A 143 17.21 6.75 15.54
C LYS A 143 17.97 6.29 14.29
N ILE A 144 17.49 6.58 13.08
CA ILE A 144 18.06 6.02 11.84
C ILE A 144 19.50 6.48 11.63
N ASP A 145 19.80 7.74 11.94
CA ASP A 145 21.16 8.28 11.85
C ASP A 145 22.12 7.59 12.82
N HIS A 146 21.65 7.27 14.03
CA HIS A 146 22.44 6.48 14.97
C HIS A 146 22.72 5.08 14.41
N VAL A 147 21.71 4.41 13.87
CA VAL A 147 21.83 3.07 13.29
C VAL A 147 22.78 3.03 12.08
N ARG A 148 22.80 4.08 11.25
CA ARG A 148 23.70 4.19 10.08
C ARG A 148 25.18 4.02 10.44
N PHE A 149 25.58 4.49 11.62
CA PHE A 149 26.97 4.40 12.07
C PHE A 149 27.31 3.09 12.80
N PHE A 150 26.33 2.23 13.08
CA PHE A 150 26.55 1.03 13.88
C PHE A 150 27.51 0.04 13.22
N GLN A 151 27.59 -0.05 11.90
CA GLN A 151 28.55 -0.94 11.25
C GLN A 151 30.01 -0.67 11.69
N ASN A 152 30.37 0.61 11.84
CA ASN A 152 31.71 1.03 12.24
C ASN A 152 31.94 0.77 13.74
N GLU A 153 30.92 1.04 14.56
CA GLU A 153 30.99 0.86 16.00
C GLU A 153 30.95 -0.63 16.40
N VAL A 154 30.16 -1.46 15.72
CA VAL A 154 30.14 -2.92 15.83
C VAL A 154 31.51 -3.50 15.46
N SER A 155 32.12 -3.03 14.37
CA SER A 155 33.47 -3.45 13.98
C SER A 155 34.50 -3.20 15.10
N LYS A 156 34.51 -1.99 15.68
CA LYS A 156 35.40 -1.66 16.81
C LYS A 156 35.09 -2.50 18.06
N LYS A 157 33.81 -2.64 18.42
CA LYS A 157 33.41 -3.37 19.63
C LYS A 157 33.71 -4.86 19.54
N THR A 158 33.47 -5.50 18.39
CA THR A 158 33.77 -6.93 18.22
C THR A 158 35.27 -7.23 18.33
N ILE A 159 36.16 -6.29 17.98
CA ILE A 159 37.60 -6.41 18.27
C ILE A 159 37.85 -6.42 19.77
N SER A 160 37.27 -5.47 20.51
CA SER A 160 37.45 -5.38 21.97
C SER A 160 36.87 -6.56 22.76
N LEU A 161 35.85 -7.24 22.22
CA LEU A 161 35.15 -8.34 22.87
C LEU A 161 35.70 -9.74 22.52
N ASP A 162 36.86 -9.82 21.86
CA ASP A 162 37.48 -11.06 21.39
C ASP A 162 36.52 -11.97 20.61
N TYR A 163 35.79 -11.38 19.65
CA TYR A 163 34.94 -12.16 18.73
C TYR A 163 35.81 -12.91 17.72
N SER A 164 35.36 -14.09 17.29
CA SER A 164 36.00 -14.80 16.18
C SER A 164 35.86 -13.98 14.88
N MET A 165 36.72 -14.20 13.88
CA MET A 165 36.60 -13.50 12.59
C MET A 165 35.24 -13.74 11.93
N ARG A 166 34.69 -14.96 12.08
CA ARG A 166 33.34 -15.30 11.62
C ARG A 166 32.29 -14.45 12.31
N ASP A 167 32.31 -14.39 13.64
CA ASP A 167 31.33 -13.58 14.40
C ASP A 167 31.48 -12.09 14.08
N LYS A 168 32.71 -11.57 13.91
CA LYS A 168 32.95 -10.18 13.49
C LYS A 168 32.22 -9.85 12.18
N LEU A 169 32.42 -10.68 11.15
CA LEU A 169 31.78 -10.49 9.85
C LEU A 169 30.26 -10.62 9.93
N THR A 170 29.76 -11.59 10.70
CA THR A 170 28.32 -11.78 10.90
C THR A 170 27.67 -10.59 11.62
N ALA A 171 28.30 -10.06 12.69
CA ALA A 171 27.77 -8.90 13.41
C ALA A 171 27.70 -7.65 12.53
N ILE A 172 28.73 -7.40 11.71
CA ILE A 172 28.73 -6.30 10.74
C ILE A 172 27.61 -6.49 9.71
N ASN A 173 27.49 -7.68 9.13
CA ASN A 173 26.43 -7.98 8.15
C ASN A 173 25.03 -7.78 8.74
N ILE A 174 24.79 -8.24 9.97
CA ILE A 174 23.52 -8.01 10.68
C ILE A 174 23.27 -6.51 10.86
N SER A 175 24.30 -5.72 11.21
CA SER A 175 24.16 -4.28 11.37
C SER A 175 23.77 -3.57 10.06
N VAL A 176 24.38 -3.97 8.94
CA VAL A 176 24.06 -3.43 7.61
C VAL A 176 22.63 -3.81 7.22
N ASN A 177 22.27 -5.09 7.31
CA ASN A 177 20.93 -5.55 6.97
C ASN A 177 19.84 -4.89 7.82
N ASN A 178 20.07 -4.72 9.13
CA ASN A 178 19.11 -4.05 10.00
C ASN A 178 18.93 -2.57 9.62
N TYR A 179 20.02 -1.88 9.26
CA TYR A 179 19.95 -0.52 8.74
C TYR A 179 19.11 -0.47 7.47
N ASP A 180 19.39 -1.34 6.49
CA ASP A 180 18.64 -1.40 5.23
C ASP A 180 17.15 -1.67 5.44
N ILE A 181 16.81 -2.57 6.38
CA ILE A 181 15.41 -2.85 6.76
C ILE A 181 14.75 -1.60 7.35
N CYS A 182 15.43 -0.88 8.24
CA CYS A 182 14.90 0.34 8.84
C CYS A 182 14.73 1.46 7.80
N GLU A 183 15.72 1.65 6.92
CA GLU A 183 15.67 2.64 5.84
C GLU A 183 14.54 2.31 4.86
N ASN A 184 14.39 1.05 4.48
CA ASN A 184 13.31 0.62 3.60
C ASN A 184 11.94 0.84 4.23
N ALA A 185 11.76 0.56 5.52
CA ALA A 185 10.51 0.86 6.22
C ALA A 185 10.17 2.36 6.14
N LEU A 186 11.15 3.25 6.31
CA LEU A 186 10.93 4.70 6.13
C LEU A 186 10.55 5.08 4.70
N LYS A 187 11.16 4.45 3.68
CA LYS A 187 10.79 4.66 2.27
C LYS A 187 9.35 4.22 2.00
N VAL A 188 8.95 3.07 2.53
CA VAL A 188 7.57 2.55 2.43
C VAL A 188 6.59 3.52 3.10
N ALA A 189 6.90 4.02 4.29
CA ALA A 189 6.03 4.98 4.97
C ALA A 189 5.81 6.27 4.16
N LYS A 190 6.89 6.81 3.56
CA LYS A 190 6.80 7.96 2.65
C LYS A 190 5.95 7.68 1.42
N GLU A 191 6.05 6.47 0.85
CA GLU A 191 5.22 6.08 -0.29
C GLU A 191 3.74 5.96 0.11
N ILE A 192 3.43 5.41 1.28
CA ILE A 192 2.05 5.34 1.81
C ILE A 192 1.46 6.75 1.98
N GLU A 193 2.23 7.67 2.55
CA GLU A 193 1.84 9.07 2.71
C GLU A 193 1.60 9.74 1.35
N ARG A 194 2.55 9.61 0.42
CA ARG A 194 2.43 10.11 -0.95
C ARG A 194 1.18 9.58 -1.66
N ILE A 195 0.92 8.27 -1.61
CA ILE A 195 -0.28 7.66 -2.20
C ILE A 195 -1.55 8.22 -1.54
N SER A 196 -1.55 8.39 -0.22
CA SER A 196 -2.70 8.96 0.50
C SER A 196 -2.98 10.42 0.11
N GLU A 197 -1.96 11.20 -0.20
CA GLU A 197 -2.12 12.59 -0.66
C GLU A 197 -2.57 12.64 -2.12
N GLU A 198 -1.94 11.83 -2.99
CA GLU A 198 -2.22 11.81 -4.42
C GLU A 198 -3.58 11.20 -4.75
N VAL A 199 -4.02 10.15 -4.03
CA VAL A 199 -5.28 9.47 -4.33
C VAL A 199 -6.47 10.43 -4.30
N ILE A 200 -6.44 11.44 -3.44
CA ILE A 200 -7.49 12.47 -3.34
C ILE A 200 -7.55 13.26 -4.65
N MET A 201 -6.39 13.71 -5.13
CA MET A 201 -6.27 14.43 -6.39
C MET A 201 -6.67 13.55 -7.58
N GLU A 202 -6.32 12.27 -7.57
CA GLU A 202 -6.69 11.34 -8.65
C GLU A 202 -8.18 11.01 -8.67
N VAL A 203 -8.81 10.84 -7.50
CA VAL A 203 -10.28 10.74 -7.39
C VAL A 203 -10.92 12.01 -7.95
N TYR A 204 -10.49 13.18 -7.49
CA TYR A 204 -11.03 14.46 -7.95
C TYR A 204 -10.87 14.65 -9.46
N LYS A 205 -9.68 14.33 -10.02
CA LYS A 205 -9.43 14.39 -11.47
C LYS A 205 -10.31 13.41 -12.25
N ALA A 206 -10.47 12.17 -11.77
CA ALA A 206 -11.33 11.19 -12.42
C ALA A 206 -12.79 11.65 -12.46
N VAL A 207 -13.29 12.16 -11.33
CA VAL A 207 -14.63 12.74 -11.20
C VAL A 207 -14.82 13.92 -12.15
N LYS A 208 -13.94 14.92 -12.06
CA LYS A 208 -14.02 16.13 -12.90
C LYS A 208 -13.92 15.79 -14.37
N LYS A 209 -13.04 14.87 -14.77
CA LYS A 209 -12.90 14.44 -16.17
C LYS A 209 -14.19 13.80 -16.67
N VAL A 210 -14.83 12.95 -15.88
CA VAL A 210 -16.10 12.30 -16.25
C VAL A 210 -17.27 13.28 -16.32
N GLN A 211 -17.25 14.38 -15.57
CA GLN A 211 -18.32 15.38 -15.57
C GLN A 211 -18.31 16.32 -16.79
N VAL A 212 -17.20 16.41 -17.53
CA VAL A 212 -17.03 17.37 -18.63
C VAL A 212 -17.31 16.71 -19.98
N SER A 213 -18.01 17.41 -20.89
CA SER A 213 -18.19 16.97 -22.28
C SER A 213 -16.83 17.00 -23.03
N PRO A 214 -16.48 15.97 -23.83
CA PRO A 214 -17.32 14.86 -24.29
C PRO A 214 -17.24 13.58 -23.41
N HIS A 215 -16.43 13.57 -22.35
CA HIS A 215 -16.19 12.36 -21.56
C HIS A 215 -17.44 11.86 -20.82
N CYS A 216 -18.30 12.76 -20.35
CA CYS A 216 -19.60 12.40 -19.79
C CYS A 216 -20.46 11.64 -20.81
N GLU A 217 -20.48 12.11 -22.07
CA GLU A 217 -21.23 11.50 -23.17
C GLU A 217 -20.64 10.14 -23.56
N ILE A 218 -19.32 10.00 -23.59
CA ILE A 218 -18.65 8.72 -23.83
C ILE A 218 -19.01 7.72 -22.72
N LEU A 219 -18.99 8.14 -21.46
CA LEU A 219 -19.34 7.27 -20.34
C LEU A 219 -20.81 6.86 -20.36
N ALA A 220 -21.71 7.79 -20.67
CA ALA A 220 -23.13 7.52 -20.82
C ALA A 220 -23.41 6.59 -22.00
N SER A 221 -22.79 6.84 -23.16
CA SER A 221 -22.89 6.01 -24.36
C SER A 221 -22.41 4.58 -24.11
N ARG A 222 -21.25 4.41 -23.46
CA ARG A 222 -20.73 3.09 -23.07
C ARG A 222 -21.63 2.40 -22.05
N GLY A 223 -22.19 3.13 -21.09
CA GLY A 223 -23.17 2.60 -20.13
C GLY A 223 -24.44 2.09 -20.82
N LEU A 224 -24.99 2.88 -21.75
CA LEU A 224 -26.14 2.50 -22.57
C LEU A 224 -25.85 1.28 -23.43
N GLN A 225 -24.67 1.22 -24.07
CA GLN A 225 -24.25 0.07 -24.87
C GLN A 225 -24.07 -1.19 -24.01
N ALA A 226 -23.47 -1.06 -22.82
CA ALA A 226 -23.30 -2.17 -21.89
C ALA A 226 -24.66 -2.75 -21.49
N SER A 227 -25.61 -1.85 -21.20
CA SER A 227 -26.96 -2.22 -20.81
C SER A 227 -27.74 -2.86 -21.96
N SER A 228 -27.65 -2.33 -23.19
CA SER A 228 -28.39 -2.89 -24.33
C SER A 228 -27.89 -4.29 -24.70
N GLU A 229 -26.62 -4.58 -24.44
CA GLU A 229 -26.02 -5.89 -24.62
C GLU A 229 -26.16 -6.83 -23.40
N GLY A 230 -26.85 -6.39 -22.34
CA GLY A 230 -27.11 -7.20 -21.14
C GLY A 230 -25.86 -7.51 -20.29
N LEU A 231 -24.84 -6.64 -20.36
CA LEU A 231 -23.59 -6.84 -19.61
C LEU A 231 -23.78 -6.46 -18.13
N THR A 232 -23.89 -7.48 -17.28
CA THR A 232 -24.16 -7.32 -15.83
C THR A 232 -22.97 -7.65 -14.92
N LYS A 233 -21.89 -8.21 -15.49
CA LYS A 233 -20.69 -8.61 -14.73
C LYS A 233 -19.60 -7.56 -14.92
N PRO A 234 -18.96 -7.05 -13.84
CA PRO A 234 -17.85 -6.09 -13.92
C PRO A 234 -16.77 -6.50 -14.93
N LYS A 235 -16.30 -7.75 -14.87
CA LYS A 235 -15.31 -8.28 -15.83
C LYS A 235 -15.75 -8.16 -17.29
N SER A 236 -17.01 -8.45 -17.61
CA SER A 236 -17.52 -8.38 -18.98
C SER A 236 -17.60 -6.94 -19.48
N ILE A 237 -18.00 -6.01 -18.61
CA ILE A 237 -18.02 -4.58 -18.89
C ILE A 237 -16.60 -4.07 -19.12
N VAL A 238 -15.66 -4.41 -18.24
CA VAL A 238 -14.24 -4.03 -18.38
C VAL A 238 -13.65 -4.55 -19.68
N ASN A 239 -13.77 -5.84 -19.96
CA ASN A 239 -13.21 -6.44 -21.18
C ASN A 239 -13.69 -5.77 -22.47
N LYS A 240 -14.89 -5.18 -22.48
CA LYS A 240 -15.46 -4.54 -23.66
C LYS A 240 -15.11 -3.05 -23.77
N PHE A 241 -15.17 -2.34 -22.65
CA PHE A 241 -15.08 -0.88 -22.64
C PHE A 241 -13.73 -0.37 -22.14
N TRP A 242 -12.76 -1.25 -21.93
CA TRP A 242 -11.40 -0.93 -21.53
C TRP A 242 -10.39 -1.18 -22.67
N PRO A 243 -9.35 -0.33 -22.83
CA PRO A 243 -9.17 0.96 -22.18
C PRO A 243 -10.22 2.00 -22.61
N LEU A 244 -10.46 2.99 -21.74
CA LEU A 244 -11.15 4.21 -22.14
C LEU A 244 -10.22 4.98 -23.08
N VAL A 245 -10.32 4.71 -24.39
CA VAL A 245 -9.70 5.51 -25.47
C VAL A 245 -9.98 6.99 -25.24
#